data_AF-H6N6G1-F1
#
_entry.id   AF-H6N6G1-F1
#
_cell.length_a   1.000
_cell.length_b   1.000
_cell.length_c   1.000
_cell.angle_alpha   90.00
_cell.angle_beta   90.00
_cell.angle_gamma   90.00
#
_symmetry.space_group_name_H-M   'P 1'
#
loop_
_entity.id
_entity.type
_entity.pdbx_description
1 polymer ?
#
loop_
_entity_poly.entity_id
_entity_poly.type
_entity_poly.pdbx_seq_one_letter_code
_entity_poly.pdbx_strand_id
1 'polypeptide(L)'
;MVVSNNLLIGTIGIGGLIAGTLIAGFIHFNSREKFTVETLAQQDTSRTVASSHDDWTSVWKQYVKENQGKVRGEDFWLLDDWSESITENTPIPFSYKDRCYHFGKYKVADIHNTFYRVFRDRCTLAKNITTLKSV
;
A
#
# COMPACT_ATOMS: atom_id res chain seq x y z
N MET A 1 -41.32 -13.04 26.04
CA MET A 1 -41.34 -13.05 24.57
C MET A 1 -40.08 -12.33 24.10
N VAL A 2 -39.08 -13.10 23.63
CA VAL A 2 -37.84 -12.53 23.09
C VAL A 2 -38.12 -12.19 21.63
N VAL A 3 -37.97 -10.92 21.26
CA VAL A 3 -38.08 -10.48 19.87
C VAL A 3 -36.80 -10.91 19.17
N SER A 4 -36.88 -11.97 18.37
CA SER A 4 -35.80 -12.38 17.48
C SER A 4 -35.68 -11.37 16.35
N ASN A 5 -34.59 -10.60 16.35
CA ASN A 5 -34.16 -9.86 15.17
C ASN A 5 -33.50 -10.84 14.20
N ASN A 6 -34.12 -11.05 13.05
CA ASN A 6 -33.55 -11.83 11.96
C ASN A 6 -32.47 -10.98 11.28
N LEU A 7 -31.19 -11.25 11.57
CA LEU A 7 -30.08 -10.71 10.80
C LEU A 7 -30.01 -11.44 9.45
N LEU A 8 -30.61 -10.84 8.43
CA LEU A 8 -30.39 -11.21 7.04
C LEU A 8 -28.95 -10.84 6.66
N ILE A 9 -28.07 -11.85 6.63
CA ILE A 9 -26.78 -11.76 5.97
C ILE A 9 -27.07 -11.85 4.47
N GLY A 10 -27.15 -10.69 3.82
CA GLY A 10 -27.31 -10.58 2.38
C GLY A 10 -26.18 -11.30 1.65
N THR A 11 -26.56 -12.17 0.74
CA THR A 11 -25.67 -12.94 -0.13
C THR A 11 -24.79 -12.05 -1.00
N ILE A 12 -23.56 -12.50 -1.20
CA ILE A 12 -22.44 -11.87 -1.89
C ILE A 12 -22.84 -11.44 -3.32
N GLY A 13 -23.15 -10.15 -3.47
CA GLY A 13 -22.90 -9.38 -4.67
C GLY A 13 -21.75 -8.41 -4.36
N ILE A 14 -20.89 -8.17 -5.34
CA ILE A 14 -19.67 -7.36 -5.21
C ILE A 14 -20.09 -5.92 -4.83
N GLY A 15 -20.11 -5.60 -3.54
CA GLY A 15 -20.57 -4.30 -3.04
C GLY A 15 -20.97 -4.29 -1.56
N GLY A 16 -20.02 -4.51 -0.65
CA GLY A 16 -20.19 -4.17 0.77
C GLY A 16 -19.52 -5.11 1.79
N LEU A 17 -18.43 -4.64 2.42
CA LEU A 17 -18.10 -4.94 3.83
C LEU A 17 -17.64 -3.64 4.51
N ILE A 18 -18.64 -2.93 5.02
CA ILE A 18 -18.76 -2.24 6.32
C ILE A 18 -17.46 -1.96 7.10
N ALA A 19 -17.30 -0.68 7.42
CA ALA A 19 -16.42 -0.16 8.46
C ALA A 19 -16.56 -0.91 9.80
N GLY A 20 -15.43 -1.18 10.46
CA GLY A 20 -15.39 -1.47 11.89
C GLY A 20 -15.42 -2.96 12.27
N THR A 21 -14.37 -3.71 11.96
CA THR A 21 -13.90 -4.79 12.84
C THR A 21 -12.36 -4.77 12.88
N LEU A 22 -11.79 -4.63 14.08
CA LEU A 22 -10.37 -4.76 14.32
C LEU A 22 -10.01 -6.26 14.31
N ILE A 23 -9.75 -6.83 13.14
CA ILE A 23 -9.18 -8.19 13.05
C ILE A 23 -7.66 -8.07 13.20
N ALA A 24 -7.22 -7.78 14.42
CA ALA A 24 -5.83 -7.97 14.83
C ALA A 24 -5.63 -9.45 15.14
N GLY A 25 -5.27 -10.24 14.14
CA GLY A 25 -4.81 -11.61 14.35
C GLY A 25 -5.45 -12.65 13.44
N PHE A 26 -4.62 -13.16 12.52
CA PHE A 26 -4.73 -14.45 11.85
C PHE A 26 -6.04 -14.75 11.11
N ILE A 27 -6.12 -14.32 9.85
CA ILE A 27 -6.93 -15.06 8.89
C ILE A 27 -6.17 -16.35 8.56
N HIS A 28 -6.73 -17.48 9.01
CA HIS A 28 -6.26 -18.81 8.63
C HIS A 28 -6.70 -19.09 7.20
N PHE A 29 -5.89 -18.67 6.22
CA PHE A 29 -6.12 -18.92 4.80
C PHE A 29 -5.64 -20.32 4.41
N ASN A 30 -6.58 -21.25 4.27
CA ASN A 30 -6.35 -22.53 3.61
C ASN A 30 -6.87 -22.42 2.16
N SER A 31 -5.95 -22.56 1.18
CA SER A 31 -6.12 -22.50 -0.29
C SER A 31 -5.63 -21.21 -0.98
N ARG A 32 -5.10 -21.36 -2.20
CA ARG A 32 -4.27 -20.42 -2.99
C ARG A 32 -5.01 -19.17 -3.50
N GLU A 33 -5.73 -18.47 -2.66
CA GLU A 33 -6.35 -17.19 -3.03
C GLU A 33 -5.25 -16.14 -3.21
N LYS A 34 -5.24 -15.45 -4.36
CA LYS A 34 -4.30 -14.36 -4.63
C LYS A 34 -5.01 -13.04 -4.46
N PHE A 35 -4.44 -12.15 -3.66
CA PHE A 35 -4.93 -10.80 -3.39
C PHE A 35 -4.14 -9.79 -4.20
N THR A 36 -4.74 -8.65 -4.53
CA THR A 36 -3.94 -7.53 -5.07
C THR A 36 -3.01 -7.03 -3.97
N VAL A 37 -1.80 -6.62 -4.36
CA VAL A 37 -0.81 -6.04 -3.44
C VAL A 37 -1.39 -4.85 -2.68
N GLU A 38 -2.18 -4.01 -3.35
CA GLU A 38 -2.84 -2.87 -2.71
C GLU A 38 -3.82 -3.30 -1.62
N THR A 39 -4.65 -4.33 -1.86
CA THR A 39 -5.58 -4.84 -0.84
C THR A 39 -4.84 -5.39 0.38
N LEU A 40 -3.74 -6.13 0.17
CA LEU A 40 -2.90 -6.59 1.29
C LEU A 40 -2.24 -5.42 2.03
N ALA A 41 -1.85 -4.36 1.32
CA ALA A 41 -1.24 -3.19 1.92
C ALA A 41 -2.26 -2.35 2.73
N GLN A 42 -3.51 -2.28 2.28
CA GLN A 42 -4.60 -1.64 3.02
C GLN A 42 -4.94 -2.37 4.33
N GLN A 43 -4.68 -3.68 4.40
CA GLN A 43 -4.81 -4.47 5.62
C GLN A 43 -3.62 -4.32 6.59
N ASP A 44 -2.48 -3.78 6.14
CA ASP A 44 -1.32 -3.52 7.01
C ASP A 44 -1.66 -2.38 7.98
N THR A 45 -1.83 -2.70 9.26
CA THR A 45 -2.13 -1.71 10.29
C THR A 45 -0.95 -0.80 10.62
N SER A 46 0.28 -1.21 10.26
CA SER A 46 1.51 -0.45 10.53
C SER A 46 1.80 0.62 9.46
N ARG A 47 1.16 0.54 8.29
CA ARG A 47 1.42 1.43 7.16
C ARG A 47 0.14 1.93 6.48
N THR A 48 0.27 2.98 5.67
CA THR A 48 -0.82 3.54 4.85
C THR A 48 -0.34 3.73 3.42
N VAL A 49 -1.13 3.32 2.43
CA VAL A 49 -0.84 3.59 1.01
C VAL A 49 -0.81 5.09 0.76
N ALA A 50 0.19 5.58 0.05
CA ALA A 50 0.33 7.00 -0.24
C ALA A 50 -0.87 7.49 -1.06
N SER A 51 -1.51 8.58 -0.61
CA SER A 51 -2.74 9.08 -1.21
C SER A 51 -2.76 10.60 -1.32
N SER A 52 -2.26 11.31 -0.31
CA SER A 52 -2.15 12.77 -0.29
C SER A 52 -0.90 13.27 -1.03
N HIS A 53 -0.85 14.55 -1.36
CA HIS A 53 0.35 15.17 -1.94
C HIS A 53 1.57 15.02 -1.01
N ASP A 54 1.36 15.19 0.29
CA ASP A 54 2.40 15.06 1.30
C ASP A 54 2.88 13.62 1.44
N ASP A 55 1.96 12.65 1.34
CA ASP A 55 2.30 11.24 1.36
C ASP A 55 3.23 10.89 0.20
N TRP A 56 2.83 11.29 -1.02
CA TRP A 56 3.59 11.06 -2.23
C TRP A 56 4.96 11.73 -2.17
N THR A 57 5.01 12.95 -1.64
CA THR A 57 6.27 13.68 -1.44
C THR A 57 7.20 12.91 -0.51
N SER A 58 6.68 12.36 0.58
CA SER A 58 7.48 11.62 1.56
C SER A 58 8.07 10.33 0.97
N VAL A 59 7.25 9.50 0.31
CA VAL A 59 7.75 8.27 -0.31
C VAL A 59 8.69 8.54 -1.49
N TRP A 60 8.44 9.59 -2.27
CA TRP A 60 9.32 10.00 -3.36
C TRP A 60 10.70 10.43 -2.84
N LYS A 61 10.75 11.25 -1.79
CA LYS A 61 12.03 11.64 -1.18
C LYS A 61 12.85 10.43 -0.74
N GLN A 62 12.19 9.44 -0.14
CA GLN A 62 12.86 8.20 0.24
C GLN A 62 13.40 7.45 -0.98
N TYR A 63 12.60 7.34 -2.04
CA TYR A 63 13.05 6.73 -3.29
C TYR A 63 14.26 7.45 -3.89
N VAL A 64 14.25 8.78 -3.92
CA VAL A 64 15.39 9.57 -4.43
C VAL A 64 16.64 9.32 -3.59
N LYS A 65 16.52 9.28 -2.25
CA LYS A 65 17.65 8.97 -1.35
C LYS A 65 18.25 7.61 -1.63
N GLU A 66 17.43 6.59 -1.83
CA GLU A 66 17.88 5.22 -2.14
C GLU A 66 18.53 5.08 -3.53
N ASN A 67 18.30 6.06 -4.41
CA ASN A 67 18.82 6.08 -5.77
C ASN A 67 19.83 7.23 -5.99
N GLN A 68 20.36 7.83 -4.92
CA GLN A 68 21.40 8.84 -5.04
C GLN A 68 22.62 8.34 -5.81
N GLY A 69 23.13 9.19 -6.70
CA GLY A 69 24.30 8.89 -7.54
C GLY A 69 24.00 7.99 -8.74
N LYS A 70 22.75 7.53 -8.91
CA LYS A 70 22.37 6.71 -10.06
C LYS A 70 22.01 7.55 -11.26
N VAL A 71 22.51 7.15 -12.42
CA VAL A 71 22.17 7.77 -13.71
C VAL A 71 20.92 7.15 -14.30
N ARG A 72 20.47 7.68 -15.45
CA ARG A 72 19.34 7.15 -16.21
C ARG A 72 19.48 5.63 -16.44
N GLY A 73 18.45 4.87 -16.08
CA GLY A 73 18.41 3.42 -16.27
C GLY A 73 19.14 2.60 -15.20
N GLU A 74 19.52 3.23 -14.08
CA GLU A 74 20.13 2.53 -12.95
C GLU A 74 19.28 2.59 -11.67
N ASP A 75 18.29 3.49 -11.64
CA ASP A 75 17.33 3.58 -10.53
C ASP A 75 16.54 2.29 -10.37
N PHE A 76 16.07 2.03 -9.15
CA PHE A 76 15.51 0.74 -8.77
C PHE A 76 14.30 0.31 -9.63
N TRP A 77 13.53 1.27 -10.16
CA TRP A 77 12.37 1.03 -11.02
C TRP A 77 12.61 1.32 -12.50
N LEU A 78 13.82 1.72 -12.87
CA LEU A 78 14.20 2.07 -14.23
C LEU A 78 13.19 3.07 -14.82
N LEU A 79 12.95 4.17 -14.10
CA LEU A 79 11.99 5.16 -14.54
C LEU A 79 12.52 5.85 -15.80
N ASP A 80 11.69 5.94 -16.84
CA ASP A 80 12.10 6.50 -18.14
C ASP A 80 12.51 7.98 -18.05
N ASP A 81 12.00 8.67 -17.03
CA ASP A 81 12.25 10.06 -16.69
C ASP A 81 13.25 10.22 -15.52
N TRP A 82 13.92 9.15 -15.08
CA TRP A 82 15.02 9.25 -14.12
C TRP A 82 16.27 9.89 -14.75
N SER A 83 16.92 10.77 -13.99
CA SER A 83 18.23 11.32 -14.31
C SER A 83 18.99 11.70 -13.05
N GLU A 84 20.31 11.88 -13.17
CA GLU A 84 21.21 12.32 -12.10
C GLU A 84 20.90 13.72 -11.56
N SER A 85 20.08 14.52 -12.25
CA SER A 85 19.62 15.83 -11.79
C SER A 85 18.41 15.76 -10.85
N ILE A 86 17.80 14.58 -10.68
CA ILE A 86 16.66 14.42 -9.76
C ILE A 86 17.13 14.58 -8.33
N THR A 87 16.38 15.39 -7.58
CA THR A 87 16.58 15.63 -6.15
C THR A 87 15.26 15.41 -5.41
N GLU A 88 15.34 15.40 -4.08
CA GLU A 88 14.19 15.31 -3.17
C GLU A 88 13.13 16.41 -3.38
N ASN A 89 13.51 17.53 -4.01
CA ASN A 89 12.63 18.67 -4.27
C ASN A 89 12.14 18.72 -5.73
N THR A 90 12.63 17.81 -6.58
CA THR A 90 12.15 17.70 -7.96
C THR A 90 10.66 17.27 -7.94
N PRO A 91 9.81 17.87 -8.80
CA PRO A 91 8.42 17.45 -8.91
C PRO A 91 8.30 15.95 -9.12
N ILE A 92 7.36 15.32 -8.39
CA ILE A 92 7.18 13.87 -8.40
C ILE A 92 6.79 13.44 -9.82
N PRO A 93 7.60 12.61 -10.50
CA PRO A 93 7.29 12.21 -11.85
C PRO A 93 6.04 11.32 -11.91
N PHE A 94 5.30 11.39 -13.02
CA PHE A 94 4.12 10.55 -13.22
C PHE A 94 4.49 9.06 -13.24
N SER A 95 5.63 8.72 -13.86
CA SER A 95 6.15 7.35 -13.94
C SER A 95 6.28 6.68 -12.56
N TYR A 96 6.66 7.45 -11.53
CA TYR A 96 6.80 6.95 -10.17
C TYR A 96 5.45 6.54 -9.57
N LYS A 97 4.44 7.40 -9.69
CA LYS A 97 3.08 7.11 -9.21
C LYS A 97 2.45 5.97 -10.02
N ASP A 98 2.71 5.94 -11.32
CA ASP A 98 2.25 4.89 -12.23
C ASP A 98 2.85 3.51 -11.87
N ARG A 99 4.13 3.45 -11.51
CA ARG A 99 4.75 2.22 -10.97
C ARG A 99 4.05 1.72 -9.73
N CYS A 100 3.74 2.60 -8.77
CA CYS A 100 2.96 2.22 -7.60
C CYS A 100 1.58 1.68 -7.98
N TYR A 101 0.85 2.37 -8.86
CA TYR A 101 -0.46 1.92 -9.33
C TYR A 101 -0.41 0.53 -9.99
N HIS A 102 0.57 0.28 -10.86
CA HIS A 102 0.73 -1.02 -11.50
C HIS A 102 1.14 -2.12 -10.52
N PHE A 103 2.04 -1.83 -9.58
CA PHE A 103 2.45 -2.80 -8.56
C PHE A 103 1.30 -3.15 -7.61
N GLY A 104 0.48 -2.18 -7.24
CA GLY A 104 -0.71 -2.37 -6.42
C GLY A 104 -1.69 -3.40 -7.01
N LYS A 105 -1.73 -3.52 -8.34
CA LYS A 105 -2.62 -4.45 -9.06
C LYS A 105 -2.09 -5.87 -9.19
N TYR A 106 -0.82 -6.14 -8.90
CA TYR A 106 -0.31 -7.51 -8.98
C TYR A 106 -1.01 -8.41 -7.97
N LYS A 107 -1.36 -9.62 -8.41
CA LYS A 107 -1.97 -10.64 -7.57
C LYS A 107 -0.91 -11.52 -6.93
N VAL A 108 -0.81 -11.48 -5.61
CA VAL A 108 0.18 -12.22 -4.82
C VAL A 108 -0.52 -13.10 -3.78
N ALA A 109 0.13 -14.20 -3.38
CA ALA A 109 -0.45 -15.12 -2.40
C ALA A 109 -0.45 -14.54 -0.98
N ASP A 110 0.60 -13.80 -0.64
CA ASP A 110 0.83 -13.31 0.71
C ASP A 110 1.83 -12.14 0.75
N ILE A 111 2.12 -11.69 1.97
CA ILE A 111 3.02 -10.56 2.29
C ILE A 111 4.51 -10.90 2.15
N HIS A 112 4.90 -12.16 1.97
CA HIS A 112 6.29 -12.54 1.73
C HIS A 112 6.68 -12.36 0.26
N ASN A 113 5.71 -12.12 -0.63
CA ASN A 113 5.96 -11.85 -2.04
C ASN A 113 6.80 -10.58 -2.27
N THR A 114 7.79 -10.66 -3.18
CA THR A 114 8.67 -9.54 -3.52
C THR A 114 7.91 -8.30 -4.00
N PHE A 115 6.85 -8.45 -4.81
CA PHE A 115 6.05 -7.31 -5.28
C PHE A 115 5.31 -6.62 -4.14
N TYR A 116 4.79 -7.39 -3.17
CA TYR A 116 4.20 -6.82 -1.97
C TYR A 116 5.24 -6.03 -1.18
N ARG A 117 6.42 -6.62 -0.92
CA ARG A 117 7.49 -5.96 -0.15
C ARG A 117 7.94 -4.66 -0.82
N VAL A 118 8.17 -4.69 -2.13
CA VAL A 118 8.58 -3.50 -2.90
C VAL A 118 7.51 -2.40 -2.86
N PHE A 119 6.24 -2.76 -3.05
CA PHE A 119 5.13 -1.80 -2.95
C PHE A 119 5.00 -1.24 -1.53
N ARG A 120 5.06 -2.10 -0.51
CA ARG A 120 5.02 -1.70 0.90
C ARG A 120 6.12 -0.69 1.21
N ASP A 121 7.34 -0.93 0.77
CA ASP A 121 8.48 -0.08 1.13
C ASP A 121 8.45 1.28 0.40
N ARG A 122 7.91 1.36 -0.82
CA ARG A 122 8.03 2.55 -1.69
C ARG A 122 6.71 3.27 -2.04
N CYS A 123 5.57 2.64 -1.80
CA CYS A 123 4.25 3.19 -2.10
C CYS A 123 3.40 3.40 -0.85
N THR A 124 3.95 3.14 0.34
CA THR A 124 3.25 3.29 1.61
C THR A 124 4.13 3.98 2.65
N LEU A 125 3.51 4.58 3.66
CA LEU A 125 4.16 5.29 4.75
C LEU A 125 3.93 4.57 6.06
N ALA A 126 4.90 4.62 6.97
CA ALA A 126 4.68 4.17 8.34
C ALA A 126 3.62 5.05 9.01
N LYS A 127 2.62 4.43 9.65
CA LYS A 127 1.72 5.18 10.52
C LYS A 127 2.50 5.60 11.75
N ASN A 128 2.62 6.90 11.98
CA ASN A 128 3.08 7.40 13.26
C ASN A 128 2.02 7.03 14.31
N ILE A 129 2.35 6.13 15.23
CA ILE A 129 1.45 5.64 16.30
C ILE A 129 1.27 6.70 17.42
N THR A 130 1.36 7.98 17.08
CA THR A 130 1.30 9.09 18.07
C THR A 130 -0.14 9.36 18.54
N THR A 131 -1.16 8.77 17.90
CA THR A 131 -2.57 9.06 18.18
C THR A 131 -3.29 7.97 19.01
N LEU A 132 -2.56 7.14 19.78
CA LEU A 132 -3.16 6.18 20.72
C LEU A 132 -2.74 6.39 22.19
N LYS A 133 -2.10 7.52 22.53
CA LYS A 133 -1.72 7.86 23.93
C LYS A 133 -2.49 9.04 24.53
N SER A 134 -3.69 9.35 24.04
CA SER A 134 -4.55 10.35 24.68
C SER A 134 -5.99 9.82 24.83
N VAL A 135 -6.17 8.91 25.79
CA VAL A 135 -7.41 8.76 26.55
C VAL A 135 -7.02 8.56 28.01
#